data_AF-A0A8C7YS36-F1
#
_entry.id   AF-A0A8C7YS36-F1
#
_cell.length_a   1.000
_cell.length_b   1.000
_cell.length_c   1.000
_cell.angle_alpha   90.00
_cell.angle_beta   90.00
_cell.angle_gamma   90.00
#
_symmetry.space_group_name_H-M   'P 1'
#
loop_
_entity.id
_entity.type
_entity.pdbx_description
1 polymer ?
#
loop_
_entity_poly.entity_id
_entity_poly.type
_entity_poly.pdbx_seq_one_letter_code
_entity_poly.pdbx_strand_id
1 'polypeptide(L)'
;MIAAHRVGIPVFVTGGIGGVHRDGHNSLDISADLTELGRTPIAVVSAGVKSILDIGRTLEFLETQGVCVATYGMTKSFPAFFSPLSGFSSAYHVCNPSEAASLIASSLSLGLQNGVLIAVPIPEEHAAAGQHIEEAIQAAVTEASSKCVIGKDVTPFILQKVNELTQGKSLQANMALIRNNAKVGSQIACALSKQTHRRNLSTNTKSDIVVIGGINVDFIAKGKTKKINFGQTNPGSVCQSFGGVGRNIADSLSRLGQAPLFISATGCDANSDAVFNYCKHMNTSGVARLKGHNTATYCVVISESGELSFGLGDMDIHQQITENYVSQFEKQLSSAALVCLDGNIPVSTINYICSLAKKHNINVWYEPTDVERASKPFLTDAWKSLSYSSPNMAELCNMNKTLGIATPDGKQIIHNK
;
A
#
# COMPACT_ATOMS: atom_id res chain seq x y z
N MET A 1 -6.11 18.29 -0.69
CA MET A 1 -5.52 16.94 -0.85
C MET A 1 -5.10 16.34 0.49
N ILE A 2 -4.11 16.93 1.19
CA ILE A 2 -3.65 16.50 2.53
C ILE A 2 -4.80 16.11 3.48
N ALA A 3 -5.73 17.04 3.73
CA ALA A 3 -6.83 16.81 4.66
C ALA A 3 -7.72 15.63 4.25
N ALA A 4 -8.07 15.55 2.96
CA ALA A 4 -8.87 14.46 2.41
C ALA A 4 -8.19 13.10 2.58
N HIS A 5 -6.90 13.00 2.25
CA HIS A 5 -6.13 11.78 2.43
C HIS A 5 -6.05 11.37 3.91
N ARG A 6 -5.79 12.33 4.82
CA ARG A 6 -5.72 12.06 6.27
C ARG A 6 -7.01 11.50 6.87
N VAL A 7 -8.17 11.88 6.32
CA VAL A 7 -9.47 11.36 6.76
C VAL A 7 -9.96 10.17 5.92
N GLY A 8 -9.10 9.60 5.07
CA GLY A 8 -9.40 8.40 4.29
C GLY A 8 -10.30 8.63 3.06
N ILE A 9 -10.36 9.85 2.53
CA ILE A 9 -11.08 10.15 1.28
C ILE A 9 -10.10 9.99 0.09
N PRO A 10 -10.32 8.98 -0.78
CA PRO A 10 -9.35 8.64 -1.83
C PRO A 10 -9.55 9.43 -3.14
N VAL A 11 -10.68 10.10 -3.33
CA VAL A 11 -11.02 10.85 -4.56
C VAL A 11 -11.32 12.31 -4.20
N PHE A 12 -10.63 13.23 -4.86
CA PHE A 12 -10.80 14.67 -4.73
C PHE A 12 -11.12 15.28 -6.10
N VAL A 13 -12.13 16.15 -6.16
CA VAL A 13 -12.57 16.77 -7.41
C VAL A 13 -12.30 18.26 -7.38
N THR A 14 -11.80 18.80 -8.48
CA THR A 14 -11.65 20.25 -8.70
C THR A 14 -12.00 20.61 -10.14
N GLY A 15 -12.07 21.90 -10.46
CA GLY A 15 -12.18 22.36 -11.84
C GLY A 15 -10.93 22.00 -12.63
N GLY A 16 -9.77 22.47 -12.15
CA GLY A 16 -8.47 22.34 -12.82
C GLY A 16 -7.38 22.44 -11.77
N ILE A 17 -6.34 21.63 -11.90
CA ILE A 17 -5.20 21.71 -10.98
C ILE A 17 -4.35 22.95 -11.28
N GLY A 18 -3.57 23.39 -10.30
CA GLY A 18 -2.40 24.22 -10.57
C GLY A 18 -1.35 23.47 -11.39
N GLY A 19 -0.29 24.18 -11.77
CA GLY A 19 0.72 23.65 -12.68
C GLY A 19 1.93 24.56 -12.78
N VAL A 20 2.76 24.31 -13.79
CA VAL A 20 3.88 25.18 -14.15
C VAL A 20 3.33 26.37 -14.93
N HIS A 21 3.65 27.59 -14.51
CA HIS A 21 3.28 28.79 -15.27
C HIS A 21 4.06 28.85 -16.59
N ARG A 22 3.58 29.61 -17.58
CA ARG A 22 4.17 29.63 -18.94
C ARG A 22 5.63 30.08 -18.99
N ASP A 23 6.01 31.02 -18.13
CA ASP A 23 7.40 31.42 -17.94
C ASP A 23 8.08 30.68 -16.76
N GLY A 24 7.53 29.55 -16.34
CA GLY A 24 7.98 28.80 -15.16
C GLY A 24 9.41 28.28 -15.28
N HIS A 25 9.94 28.14 -16.50
CA HIS A 25 11.34 27.75 -16.72
C HIS A 25 12.35 28.83 -16.32
N ASN A 26 11.94 30.11 -16.31
CA ASN A 26 12.79 31.23 -15.86
C ASN A 26 12.37 31.70 -14.46
N SER A 27 11.07 31.88 -14.25
CA SER A 27 10.51 32.41 -12.99
C SER A 27 10.44 31.40 -11.85
N LEU A 28 10.47 30.10 -12.16
CA LEU A 28 10.20 29.01 -11.22
C LEU A 28 8.82 29.13 -10.52
N ASP A 29 7.87 29.84 -11.15
CA ASP A 29 6.48 29.91 -10.68
C ASP A 29 5.76 28.59 -10.96
N ILE A 30 5.81 27.69 -9.97
CA ILE A 30 5.32 26.32 -10.04
C ILE A 30 4.36 26.10 -8.87
N SER A 31 3.14 25.66 -9.18
CA SER A 31 2.14 25.39 -8.15
C SER A 31 2.55 24.25 -7.22
N ALA A 32 2.34 24.47 -5.91
CA ALA A 32 2.51 23.45 -4.88
C ALA A 32 1.60 22.21 -5.10
N ASP A 33 0.53 22.33 -5.88
CA ASP A 33 -0.35 21.21 -6.26
C ASP A 33 0.45 20.04 -6.88
N LEU A 34 1.50 20.33 -7.67
CA LEU A 34 2.28 19.30 -8.35
C LEU A 34 3.15 18.50 -7.39
N THR A 35 3.83 19.18 -6.46
CA THR A 35 4.62 18.52 -5.41
C THR A 35 3.72 17.75 -4.44
N GLU A 36 2.53 18.27 -4.15
CA GLU A 36 1.54 17.61 -3.31
C GLU A 36 0.99 16.34 -3.98
N LEU A 37 0.70 16.38 -5.28
CA LEU A 37 0.39 15.18 -6.07
C LEU A 37 1.52 14.15 -6.03
N GLY A 38 2.79 14.58 -5.98
CA GLY A 38 3.94 13.67 -5.86
C GLY A 38 4.09 12.97 -4.50
N ARG A 39 3.34 13.40 -3.47
CA ARG A 39 3.58 12.97 -2.06
C ARG A 39 2.36 12.42 -1.35
N THR A 40 1.16 12.70 -1.85
CA THR A 40 -0.09 12.34 -1.17
C THR A 40 -0.86 11.31 -2.00
N PRO A 41 -1.08 10.09 -1.47
CA PRO A 41 -1.88 9.05 -2.14
C PRO A 41 -3.36 9.43 -2.26
N ILE A 42 -3.69 10.17 -3.31
CA ILE A 42 -5.05 10.62 -3.61
C ILE A 42 -5.27 10.71 -5.12
N ALA A 43 -6.47 10.36 -5.58
CA ALA A 43 -6.89 10.59 -6.95
C ALA A 43 -7.51 11.98 -7.08
N VAL A 44 -6.97 12.81 -7.98
CA VAL A 44 -7.52 14.12 -8.32
C VAL A 44 -8.21 14.04 -9.68
N VAL A 45 -9.49 14.42 -9.72
CA VAL A 45 -10.30 14.50 -10.93
C VAL A 45 -10.45 15.98 -11.30
N SER A 46 -9.99 16.36 -12.49
CA SER A 46 -10.05 17.74 -12.97
C SER A 46 -10.15 17.80 -14.48
N ALA A 47 -10.42 18.97 -15.05
CA ALA A 47 -10.39 19.19 -16.49
C ALA A 47 -8.96 19.38 -17.03
N GLY A 48 -8.00 18.64 -16.48
CA GLY A 48 -6.58 18.86 -16.67
C GLY A 48 -6.07 20.03 -15.83
N VAL A 49 -5.24 20.87 -16.44
CA VAL A 49 -4.53 21.99 -15.81
C VAL A 49 -5.20 23.30 -16.22
N LYS A 50 -5.31 24.29 -15.33
CA LYS A 50 -5.95 25.59 -15.66
C LYS A 50 -5.29 26.23 -16.90
N SER A 51 -6.10 26.74 -17.83
CA SER A 51 -5.68 27.28 -19.14
C SER A 51 -4.59 28.36 -19.15
N ILE A 52 -4.40 29.06 -18.04
CA ILE A 52 -3.36 30.09 -17.91
C ILE A 52 -1.95 29.50 -17.78
N LEU A 53 -1.85 28.19 -17.58
CA LEU A 53 -0.62 27.47 -17.26
C LEU A 53 -0.03 26.77 -18.49
N ASP A 54 1.17 26.21 -18.32
CA ASP A 54 1.87 25.44 -19.34
C ASP A 54 1.60 23.94 -19.17
N ILE A 55 0.84 23.36 -20.09
CA ILE A 55 0.44 21.95 -20.02
C ILE A 55 1.65 21.03 -20.20
N GLY A 56 2.51 21.30 -21.19
CA GLY A 56 3.67 20.47 -21.50
C GLY A 56 4.63 20.39 -20.31
N ARG A 57 5.03 21.54 -19.76
CA ARG A 57 5.90 21.59 -18.58
C ARG A 57 5.25 20.99 -17.34
N THR A 58 3.94 21.13 -17.20
CA THR A 58 3.21 20.51 -16.08
C THR A 58 3.24 18.99 -16.18
N LEU A 59 3.05 18.41 -17.36
CA LEU A 59 3.12 16.96 -17.57
C LEU A 59 4.52 16.42 -17.29
N GLU A 60 5.58 17.08 -17.77
CA GLU A 60 6.98 16.72 -17.48
C GLU A 60 7.29 16.77 -15.98
N PHE A 61 6.78 17.79 -15.28
CA PHE A 61 6.94 17.90 -13.83
C PHE A 61 6.21 16.78 -13.09
N LEU A 62 4.98 16.46 -13.48
CA LEU A 62 4.19 15.37 -12.90
C LEU A 62 4.86 14.01 -13.11
N GLU A 63 5.43 13.77 -14.30
CA GLU A 63 6.26 12.59 -14.58
C GLU A 63 7.46 12.52 -13.63
N THR A 64 8.18 13.63 -13.46
CA THR A 64 9.32 13.72 -12.53
C THR A 64 8.91 13.43 -11.08
N GLN A 65 7.70 13.82 -10.67
CA GLN A 65 7.14 13.53 -9.35
C GLN A 65 6.56 12.11 -9.23
N GLY A 66 6.62 11.29 -10.29
CA GLY A 66 6.08 9.94 -10.32
C GLY A 66 4.55 9.90 -10.28
N VAL A 67 3.86 10.99 -10.63
CA VAL A 67 2.39 11.07 -10.61
C VAL A 67 1.82 10.35 -11.82
N CYS A 68 0.92 9.40 -11.58
CA CYS A 68 0.22 8.73 -12.68
C CYS A 68 -0.82 9.69 -13.30
N VAL A 69 -0.66 10.03 -14.58
CA VAL A 69 -1.60 10.89 -15.30
C VAL A 69 -2.36 10.08 -16.36
N ALA A 70 -3.69 10.07 -16.25
CA ALA A 70 -4.58 9.42 -17.20
C ALA A 70 -5.67 10.37 -17.70
N THR A 71 -5.94 10.36 -19.01
CA THR A 71 -7.10 11.04 -19.60
C THR A 71 -8.33 10.15 -19.48
N TYR A 72 -9.47 10.74 -19.09
CA TYR A 72 -10.76 10.07 -19.08
C TYR A 72 -11.42 10.17 -20.46
N GLY A 73 -11.51 9.05 -21.18
CA GLY A 73 -12.04 8.98 -22.54
C GLY A 73 -11.35 7.89 -23.37
N MET A 74 -11.69 7.83 -24.65
CA MET A 74 -11.18 6.81 -25.59
C MET A 74 -9.75 7.07 -26.08
N THR A 75 -9.16 8.22 -25.76
CA THR A 75 -7.84 8.63 -26.26
C THR A 75 -6.98 9.15 -25.12
N LYS A 76 -5.68 9.27 -25.40
CA LYS A 76 -4.72 9.90 -24.48
C LYS A 76 -4.69 11.42 -24.58
N SER A 77 -5.56 12.05 -25.37
CA SER A 77 -5.50 13.50 -25.61
C SER A 77 -5.82 14.27 -24.33
N PHE A 78 -4.82 14.95 -23.80
CA PHE A 78 -4.97 15.65 -22.54
C PHE A 78 -5.83 16.91 -22.74
N PRO A 79 -6.84 17.19 -21.88
CA PRO A 79 -7.67 18.38 -22.02
C PRO A 79 -6.95 19.64 -21.55
N ALA A 80 -7.25 20.76 -22.21
CA ALA A 80 -6.80 22.11 -21.84
C ALA A 80 -7.93 22.87 -21.12
N PHE A 81 -8.47 22.29 -20.04
CA PHE A 81 -9.50 22.90 -19.19
C PHE A 81 -10.80 23.26 -19.90
N PHE A 82 -10.85 24.37 -20.65
CA PHE A 82 -11.98 24.74 -21.48
C PHE A 82 -12.01 23.98 -22.81
N SER A 83 -10.87 23.50 -23.33
CA SER A 83 -10.84 22.73 -24.58
C SER A 83 -10.64 21.23 -24.30
N PRO A 84 -11.35 20.33 -25.01
CA PRO A 84 -11.07 18.89 -24.92
C PRO A 84 -9.71 18.52 -25.54
N LEU A 85 -9.12 19.40 -26.36
CA LEU A 85 -7.85 19.17 -27.06
C LEU A 85 -6.83 20.22 -26.62
N SER A 86 -5.69 19.77 -26.09
CA SER A 86 -4.55 20.64 -25.74
C SER A 86 -3.38 20.57 -26.72
N GLY A 87 -3.36 19.56 -27.61
CA GLY A 87 -2.17 19.19 -28.37
C GLY A 87 -1.15 18.32 -27.60
N PHE A 88 -1.38 18.07 -26.30
CA PHE A 88 -0.58 17.18 -25.47
C PHE A 88 -1.31 15.85 -25.22
N SER A 89 -0.54 14.84 -24.81
CA SER A 89 -1.06 13.52 -24.45
C SER A 89 -0.65 13.12 -23.05
N SER A 90 -1.55 12.49 -22.29
CA SER A 90 -1.21 11.80 -21.05
C SER A 90 -0.50 10.46 -21.33
N ALA A 91 0.21 9.92 -20.34
CA ALA A 91 0.82 8.60 -20.45
C ALA A 91 -0.22 7.49 -20.66
N TYR A 92 -1.37 7.60 -19.98
CA TYR A 92 -2.45 6.61 -19.98
C TYR A 92 -3.81 7.22 -20.33
N HIS A 93 -4.81 6.38 -20.58
CA HIS A 93 -6.22 6.77 -20.62
C HIS A 93 -7.07 5.71 -19.92
N VAL A 94 -8.28 6.10 -19.50
CA VAL A 94 -9.30 5.23 -18.90
C VAL A 94 -10.65 5.55 -19.53
N CYS A 95 -11.37 4.53 -19.97
CA CYS A 95 -12.56 4.73 -20.80
C CYS A 95 -13.84 4.95 -19.99
N ASN A 96 -13.86 4.54 -18.72
CA ASN A 96 -15.06 4.53 -17.89
C ASN A 96 -14.71 4.60 -16.38
N PRO A 97 -15.70 4.83 -15.50
CA PRO A 97 -15.44 4.99 -14.07
C PRO A 97 -14.88 3.73 -13.40
N SER A 98 -15.18 2.55 -13.95
CA SER A 98 -14.68 1.28 -13.41
C SER A 98 -13.19 1.09 -13.68
N GLU A 99 -12.71 1.45 -14.88
CA GLU A 99 -11.29 1.42 -15.21
C GLU A 99 -10.50 2.44 -14.38
N ALA A 100 -11.02 3.66 -14.25
CA ALA A 100 -10.43 4.68 -13.39
C ALA A 100 -10.36 4.20 -11.93
N ALA A 101 -11.43 3.58 -11.42
CA ALA A 101 -11.43 2.97 -10.09
C ALA A 101 -10.39 1.86 -9.94
N SER A 102 -10.24 0.98 -10.93
CA SER A 102 -9.23 -0.09 -10.93
C SER A 102 -7.80 0.45 -10.93
N LEU A 103 -7.53 1.54 -11.68
CA LEU A 103 -6.25 2.23 -11.70
C LEU A 103 -5.91 2.78 -10.30
N ILE A 104 -6.87 3.48 -9.67
CA ILE A 104 -6.71 4.06 -8.33
C ILE A 104 -6.52 2.95 -7.28
N ALA A 105 -7.34 1.89 -7.33
CA ALA A 105 -7.26 0.76 -6.41
C ALA A 105 -5.91 0.04 -6.50
N SER A 106 -5.38 -0.12 -7.73
CA SER A 106 -4.06 -0.71 -7.96
C SER A 106 -2.96 0.12 -7.32
N SER A 107 -2.95 1.44 -7.58
CA SER A 107 -1.97 2.37 -6.99
C SER A 107 -1.98 2.32 -5.45
N LEU A 108 -3.17 2.36 -4.84
CA LEU A 108 -3.31 2.24 -3.39
C LEU A 108 -2.83 0.88 -2.85
N SER A 109 -3.11 -0.22 -3.55
CA SER A 109 -2.72 -1.57 -3.11
C SER A 109 -1.21 -1.83 -3.19
N LEU A 110 -0.51 -1.15 -4.10
CA LEU A 110 0.95 -1.20 -4.22
C LEU A 110 1.66 -0.36 -3.15
N GLY A 111 0.93 0.44 -2.37
CA GLY A 111 1.51 1.28 -1.32
C GLY A 111 2.30 2.48 -1.86
N LEU A 112 2.04 2.90 -3.10
CA LEU A 112 2.71 4.05 -3.72
C LEU A 112 2.39 5.33 -2.94
N GLN A 113 3.42 6.16 -2.72
CA GLN A 113 3.33 7.40 -1.95
C GLN A 113 3.07 8.63 -2.86
N ASN A 114 2.31 8.44 -3.94
CA ASN A 114 2.00 9.48 -4.93
C ASN A 114 0.52 9.43 -5.32
N GLY A 115 0.05 10.52 -5.90
CA GLY A 115 -1.32 10.69 -6.38
C GLY A 115 -1.51 10.21 -7.81
N VAL A 116 -2.79 10.23 -8.22
CA VAL A 116 -3.23 9.95 -9.59
C VAL A 116 -4.00 11.16 -10.09
N LEU A 117 -3.70 11.65 -11.29
CA LEU A 117 -4.48 12.68 -11.98
C LEU A 117 -5.36 12.03 -13.04
N ILE A 118 -6.68 12.16 -12.90
CA ILE A 118 -7.66 11.78 -13.93
C ILE A 118 -8.14 13.07 -14.61
N ALA A 119 -7.65 13.31 -15.83
CA ALA A 119 -8.00 14.49 -16.62
C ALA A 119 -9.26 14.24 -17.45
N VAL A 120 -10.35 14.95 -17.13
CA VAL A 120 -11.68 14.80 -17.70
C VAL A 120 -11.96 15.94 -18.68
N PRO A 121 -12.12 15.68 -19.99
CA PRO A 121 -12.45 16.74 -20.93
C PRO A 121 -13.80 17.40 -20.60
N ILE A 122 -13.92 18.69 -20.94
CA ILE A 122 -15.19 19.41 -20.87
C ILE A 122 -16.28 18.66 -21.68
N PRO A 123 -17.56 18.70 -21.28
CA PRO A 123 -18.63 18.08 -22.07
C PRO A 123 -18.66 18.58 -23.52
N GLU A 124 -18.96 17.68 -24.44
CA GLU A 124 -18.96 17.92 -25.89
C GLU A 124 -19.85 19.11 -26.30
N GLU A 125 -21.01 19.25 -25.65
CA GLU A 125 -21.95 20.37 -25.84
C GLU A 125 -21.33 21.76 -25.54
N HIS A 126 -20.24 21.80 -24.76
CA HIS A 126 -19.50 23.01 -24.42
C HIS A 126 -18.12 23.09 -25.09
N ALA A 127 -17.71 22.08 -25.88
CA ALA A 127 -16.37 22.00 -26.47
C ALA A 127 -16.08 23.13 -27.46
N ALA A 128 -17.03 23.47 -28.34
CA ALA A 128 -16.83 24.54 -29.34
C ALA A 128 -16.68 25.93 -28.70
N ALA A 129 -17.51 26.23 -27.69
CA ALA A 129 -17.35 27.45 -26.90
C ALA A 129 -16.03 27.42 -26.13
N GLY A 130 -15.65 26.26 -25.62
CA GLY A 130 -14.42 25.99 -24.91
C GLY A 130 -13.15 26.27 -25.71
N GLN A 131 -13.11 25.84 -26.98
CA GLN A 131 -12.00 26.13 -27.88
C GLN A 131 -11.83 27.64 -28.10
N HIS A 132 -12.94 28.37 -28.33
CA HIS A 132 -12.89 29.82 -28.47
C HIS A 132 -12.42 30.54 -27.18
N ILE A 133 -12.81 30.02 -26.01
CA ILE A 133 -12.33 30.54 -24.72
C ILE A 133 -10.83 30.29 -24.57
N GLU A 134 -10.32 29.12 -24.97
CA GLU A 134 -8.91 28.79 -24.90
C GLU A 134 -8.07 29.71 -25.81
N GLU A 135 -8.56 29.99 -27.02
CA GLU A 135 -7.95 30.98 -27.94
C GLU A 135 -7.92 32.39 -27.32
N ALA A 136 -9.01 32.81 -26.67
CA ALA A 136 -9.07 34.08 -25.96
C ALA A 136 -8.09 34.15 -24.78
N ILE A 137 -7.90 33.04 -24.07
CA ILE A 137 -6.89 32.93 -22.99
C ILE A 137 -5.49 33.04 -23.56
N GLN A 138 -5.21 32.36 -24.67
CA GLN A 138 -3.92 32.44 -25.33
C GLN A 138 -3.60 33.88 -25.77
N ALA A 139 -4.58 34.59 -26.32
CA ALA A 139 -4.44 35.99 -26.67
C ALA A 139 -4.20 36.87 -25.43
N ALA A 140 -4.96 36.66 -24.35
CA ALA A 140 -4.83 37.41 -23.10
C ALA A 140 -3.47 37.21 -22.43
N VAL A 141 -2.95 35.98 -22.45
CA VAL A 141 -1.62 35.66 -21.89
C VAL A 141 -0.51 36.34 -22.72
N THR A 142 -0.59 36.26 -24.05
CA THR A 142 0.37 36.96 -24.93
C THR A 142 0.32 38.48 -24.71
N GLU A 143 -0.87 39.05 -24.55
CA GLU A 143 -1.04 40.47 -24.27
C GLU A 143 -0.45 40.84 -22.90
N ALA A 144 -0.71 40.04 -21.86
CA ALA A 144 -0.16 40.25 -20.53
C ALA A 144 1.38 40.27 -20.55
N SER A 145 2.01 39.34 -21.28
CA SER A 145 3.46 39.31 -21.48
C SER A 145 3.95 40.54 -22.25
N SER A 146 3.27 40.96 -23.32
CA SER A 146 3.66 42.14 -24.10
C SER A 146 3.58 43.45 -23.30
N LYS A 147 2.66 43.51 -22.32
CA LYS A 147 2.46 44.64 -21.41
C LYS A 147 3.28 44.53 -20.12
N CYS A 148 4.12 43.51 -19.99
CA CYS A 148 4.93 43.24 -18.79
C CYS A 148 4.08 43.20 -17.50
N VAL A 149 2.86 42.66 -17.57
CA VAL A 149 2.05 42.42 -16.37
C VAL A 149 2.71 41.29 -15.58
N ILE A 150 3.01 41.51 -14.30
CA ILE A 150 3.78 40.58 -13.47
C ILE A 150 3.13 40.33 -12.11
N GLY A 151 3.51 39.22 -11.48
CA GLY A 151 3.08 38.86 -10.13
C GLY A 151 1.57 38.72 -9.99
N LYS A 152 1.02 39.25 -8.89
CA LYS A 152 -0.40 39.12 -8.54
C LYS A 152 -1.37 39.74 -9.55
N ASP A 153 -0.90 40.64 -10.41
CA ASP A 153 -1.74 41.40 -11.36
C ASP A 153 -2.00 40.62 -12.67
N VAL A 154 -1.25 39.55 -12.93
CA VAL A 154 -1.38 38.70 -14.12
C VAL A 154 -2.75 38.02 -14.17
N THR A 155 -3.19 37.43 -13.06
CA THR A 155 -4.46 36.67 -13.03
C THR A 155 -5.68 37.57 -13.21
N PRO A 156 -5.83 38.71 -12.50
CA PRO A 156 -6.91 39.66 -12.76
C PRO A 156 -6.94 40.18 -14.20
N PHE A 157 -5.77 40.50 -14.77
CA PHE A 157 -5.66 40.96 -16.16
C PHE A 157 -6.18 39.91 -17.16
N ILE A 158 -5.71 38.67 -17.03
CA ILE A 158 -6.14 37.57 -17.91
C ILE A 158 -7.65 37.34 -17.77
N LEU A 159 -8.18 37.29 -16.54
CA LEU A 159 -9.61 37.05 -16.32
C LEU A 159 -10.49 38.17 -16.91
N GLN A 160 -10.09 39.44 -16.74
CA GLN A 160 -10.80 40.57 -17.34
C GLN A 160 -10.81 40.45 -18.86
N LYS A 161 -9.64 40.25 -19.47
CA LYS A 161 -9.51 40.17 -20.92
C LYS A 161 -10.29 39.00 -21.52
N VAL A 162 -10.26 37.84 -20.86
CA VAL A 162 -11.02 36.66 -21.27
C VAL A 162 -12.51 36.92 -21.15
N ASN A 163 -12.98 37.61 -20.11
CA ASN A 163 -14.39 37.97 -20.00
C ASN A 163 -14.84 38.94 -21.10
N GLU A 164 -14.03 39.93 -21.44
CA GLU A 164 -14.27 40.86 -22.57
C GLU A 164 -14.36 40.11 -23.91
N LEU A 165 -13.42 39.21 -24.18
CA LEU A 165 -13.35 38.45 -25.43
C LEU A 165 -14.44 37.38 -25.54
N THR A 166 -14.88 36.81 -24.43
CA THR A 166 -15.84 35.68 -24.42
C THR A 166 -17.27 36.08 -24.08
N GLN A 167 -17.52 37.36 -23.78
CA GLN A 167 -18.83 37.91 -23.40
C GLN A 167 -19.52 37.08 -22.28
N GLY A 168 -18.75 36.64 -21.29
CA GLY A 168 -19.25 35.85 -20.15
C GLY A 168 -19.44 34.34 -20.39
N LYS A 169 -19.19 33.83 -21.60
CA LYS A 169 -19.30 32.38 -21.91
C LYS A 169 -18.29 31.52 -21.12
N SER A 170 -17.17 32.10 -20.70
CA SER A 170 -16.15 31.44 -19.87
C SER A 170 -16.68 30.95 -18.52
N LEU A 171 -17.57 31.71 -17.88
CA LEU A 171 -18.18 31.33 -16.60
C LEU A 171 -19.10 30.12 -16.75
N GLN A 172 -19.91 30.09 -17.82
CA GLN A 172 -20.81 28.98 -18.10
C GLN A 172 -20.04 27.69 -18.39
N ALA A 173 -18.98 27.77 -19.20
CA ALA A 173 -18.10 26.64 -19.48
C ALA A 173 -17.40 26.13 -18.21
N ASN A 174 -16.97 27.04 -17.32
CA ASN A 174 -16.33 26.67 -16.05
C ASN A 174 -17.31 25.96 -15.10
N MET A 175 -18.57 26.41 -15.04
CA MET A 175 -19.60 25.70 -14.27
C MET A 175 -19.88 24.31 -14.86
N ALA A 176 -19.92 24.20 -16.19
CA ALA A 176 -20.17 22.93 -16.87
C ALA A 176 -19.05 21.91 -16.62
N LEU A 177 -17.78 22.31 -16.76
CA LEU A 177 -16.65 21.41 -16.47
C LEU A 177 -16.60 21.00 -15.00
N ILE A 178 -16.89 21.90 -14.05
CA ILE A 178 -16.90 21.56 -12.61
C ILE A 178 -17.99 20.53 -12.32
N ARG A 179 -19.19 20.70 -12.89
CA ARG A 179 -20.29 19.73 -12.77
C ARG A 179 -19.92 18.39 -13.40
N ASN A 180 -19.26 18.40 -14.55
CA ASN A 180 -18.80 17.18 -15.21
C ASN A 180 -17.76 16.44 -14.37
N ASN A 181 -16.76 17.15 -13.85
CA ASN A 181 -15.73 16.58 -12.98
C ASN A 181 -16.34 15.99 -11.71
N ALA A 182 -17.34 16.66 -11.11
CA ALA A 182 -18.06 16.16 -9.93
C ALA A 182 -18.88 14.90 -10.27
N LYS A 183 -19.55 14.87 -11.42
CA LYS A 183 -20.27 13.68 -11.91
C LYS A 183 -19.31 12.50 -12.13
N VAL A 184 -18.23 12.70 -12.88
CA VAL A 184 -17.24 11.64 -13.15
C VAL A 184 -16.54 11.21 -11.86
N GLY A 185 -16.08 12.15 -11.04
CA GLY A 185 -15.42 11.85 -9.78
C GLY A 185 -16.30 11.10 -8.78
N SER A 186 -17.59 11.44 -8.68
CA SER A 186 -18.54 10.68 -7.84
C SER A 186 -18.81 9.27 -8.39
N GLN A 187 -18.89 9.10 -9.72
CA GLN A 187 -19.01 7.79 -10.34
C GLN A 187 -17.78 6.91 -10.09
N ILE A 188 -16.57 7.50 -10.19
CA ILE A 188 -15.30 6.83 -9.87
C ILE A 188 -15.28 6.44 -8.39
N ALA A 189 -15.63 7.35 -7.48
CA ALA A 189 -15.66 7.07 -6.05
C ALA A 189 -16.66 5.94 -5.70
N CYS A 190 -17.84 5.93 -6.33
CA CYS A 190 -18.82 4.85 -6.18
C CYS A 190 -18.30 3.52 -6.74
N ALA A 191 -17.65 3.51 -7.90
CA ALA A 191 -17.05 2.31 -8.48
C ALA A 191 -15.91 1.78 -7.61
N LEU A 192 -15.05 2.67 -7.12
CA LEU A 192 -13.96 2.35 -6.19
C LEU A 192 -14.51 1.76 -4.89
N SER A 193 -15.50 2.40 -4.28
CA SER A 193 -16.18 1.88 -3.09
C SER A 193 -16.78 0.50 -3.32
N LYS A 194 -17.44 0.25 -4.46
CA LYS A 194 -17.95 -1.08 -4.82
C LYS A 194 -16.84 -2.10 -5.03
N GLN A 195 -15.70 -1.73 -5.60
CA GLN A 195 -14.55 -2.63 -5.78
C GLN A 195 -13.87 -2.93 -4.43
N THR A 196 -13.69 -1.93 -3.57
CA THR A 196 -13.16 -2.10 -2.21
C THR A 196 -14.12 -2.92 -1.35
N HIS A 197 -15.43 -2.66 -1.43
CA HIS A 197 -16.44 -3.49 -0.77
C HIS A 197 -16.52 -4.88 -1.37
N ARG A 198 -16.41 -5.06 -2.69
CA ARG A 198 -16.31 -6.40 -3.30
C ARG A 198 -15.03 -7.09 -2.89
N ARG A 199 -13.90 -6.41 -2.70
CA ARG A 199 -12.70 -6.98 -2.07
C ARG A 199 -12.95 -7.34 -0.61
N ASN A 200 -13.66 -6.51 0.15
CA ASN A 200 -14.02 -6.75 1.56
C ASN A 200 -15.22 -7.72 1.75
N LEU A 201 -15.96 -8.03 0.67
CA LEU A 201 -17.02 -9.03 0.61
C LEU A 201 -16.51 -10.30 -0.07
N SER A 202 -15.47 -10.22 -0.90
CA SER A 202 -14.67 -11.34 -1.40
C SER A 202 -13.52 -11.70 -0.47
N THR A 203 -13.26 -10.96 0.61
CA THR A 203 -12.63 -11.57 1.79
C THR A 203 -13.55 -12.60 2.44
N ASN A 204 -14.82 -12.66 2.00
CA ASN A 204 -15.75 -13.76 2.26
C ASN A 204 -15.78 -14.81 1.13
N THR A 205 -14.94 -14.70 0.08
CA THR A 205 -14.53 -15.92 -0.62
C THR A 205 -13.61 -16.64 0.33
N LYS A 206 -14.05 -17.80 0.84
CA LYS A 206 -13.20 -18.75 1.57
C LYS A 206 -11.81 -18.74 0.95
N SER A 207 -10.83 -18.17 1.65
CA SER A 207 -9.45 -18.49 1.32
C SER A 207 -9.26 -19.92 1.79
N ASP A 208 -8.87 -20.79 0.88
CA ASP A 208 -8.52 -22.17 1.21
C ASP A 208 -7.14 -22.27 1.90
N ILE A 209 -6.64 -21.15 2.45
CA ILE A 209 -5.36 -21.08 3.14
C ILE A 209 -5.61 -20.75 4.60
N VAL A 210 -5.02 -21.55 5.50
CA VAL A 210 -5.00 -21.26 6.93
C VAL A 210 -3.54 -21.07 7.35
N VAL A 211 -3.26 -20.01 8.10
CA VAL A 211 -1.94 -19.75 8.66
C VAL A 211 -2.04 -19.82 10.17
N ILE A 212 -1.19 -20.65 10.78
CA ILE A 212 -1.16 -20.87 12.23
C ILE A 212 0.23 -20.48 12.72
N GLY A 213 0.31 -19.43 13.52
CA GLY A 213 1.62 -18.98 13.98
C GLY A 213 1.65 -17.74 14.84
N GLY A 214 2.87 -17.33 15.18
CA GLY A 214 3.14 -16.22 16.07
C GLY A 214 2.85 -14.86 15.43
N ILE A 215 2.47 -13.93 16.28
CA ILE A 215 2.39 -12.50 16.02
C ILE A 215 3.15 -11.77 17.12
N ASN A 216 3.93 -10.76 16.75
CA ASN A 216 4.81 -10.06 17.67
C ASN A 216 4.73 -8.55 17.48
N VAL A 217 5.14 -7.82 18.51
CA VAL A 217 5.49 -6.40 18.43
C VAL A 217 7.00 -6.29 18.62
N ASP A 218 7.69 -5.88 17.57
CA ASP A 218 9.15 -5.77 17.57
C ASP A 218 9.56 -4.32 17.93
N PHE A 219 10.46 -4.19 18.88
CA PHE A 219 11.11 -2.94 19.27
C PHE A 219 12.56 -2.99 18.82
N ILE A 220 12.90 -2.18 17.83
CA ILE A 220 14.23 -2.09 17.26
C ILE A 220 14.91 -0.86 17.84
N ALA A 221 15.75 -1.07 18.86
CA ALA A 221 16.59 -0.05 19.46
C ALA A 221 17.92 0.04 18.70
N LYS A 222 18.09 1.10 17.91
CA LYS A 222 19.31 1.37 17.15
C LYS A 222 20.18 2.40 17.85
N GLY A 223 21.40 2.01 18.19
CA GLY A 223 22.42 2.93 18.71
C GLY A 223 22.91 3.90 17.65
N LYS A 224 23.29 5.11 18.08
CA LYS A 224 23.99 6.11 17.23
C LYS A 224 25.51 5.99 17.29
N THR A 225 26.01 4.97 17.98
CA THR A 225 27.44 4.70 18.15
C THR A 225 27.79 3.38 17.49
N LYS A 226 29.01 3.28 16.97
CA LYS A 226 29.55 2.05 16.34
C LYS A 226 29.56 0.84 17.28
N LYS A 227 29.70 1.08 18.59
CA LYS A 227 29.64 0.04 19.62
C LYS A 227 28.59 0.42 20.66
N ILE A 228 27.87 -0.59 21.13
CA ILE A 228 26.95 -0.47 22.26
C ILE A 228 27.74 -0.77 23.54
N ASN A 229 27.71 0.15 24.50
CA ASN A 229 28.36 -0.04 25.79
C ASN A 229 27.35 -0.61 26.79
N PHE A 230 27.61 -1.81 27.30
CA PHE A 230 26.76 -2.46 28.30
C PHE A 230 26.86 -1.76 29.67
N GLY A 231 25.78 -1.77 30.44
CA GLY A 231 25.73 -1.19 31.80
C GLY A 231 25.53 0.33 31.87
N GLN A 232 25.29 1.00 30.73
CA GLN A 232 25.04 2.45 30.67
C GLN A 232 23.97 2.82 29.64
N THR A 233 23.51 4.07 29.67
CA THR A 233 22.58 4.60 28.66
C THR A 233 23.34 4.95 27.37
N ASN A 234 22.87 4.42 26.24
CA ASN A 234 23.45 4.68 24.93
C ASN A 234 22.52 5.61 24.12
N PRO A 235 23.03 6.63 23.42
CA PRO A 235 22.19 7.46 22.56
C PRO A 235 21.71 6.64 21.36
N GLY A 236 20.42 6.74 21.04
CA GLY A 236 19.80 5.89 20.02
C GLY A 236 18.43 6.38 19.57
N SER A 237 17.76 5.52 18.81
CA SER A 237 16.35 5.63 18.43
C SER A 237 15.69 4.28 18.59
N VAL A 238 14.42 4.26 18.97
CA VAL A 238 13.61 3.04 19.04
C VAL A 238 12.52 3.11 17.99
N CYS A 239 12.42 2.09 17.16
CA CYS A 239 11.35 1.91 16.20
C CYS A 239 10.46 0.75 16.65
N GLN A 240 9.15 0.89 16.48
CA GLN A 240 8.19 -0.19 16.69
C GLN A 240 7.77 -0.73 15.32
N SER A 241 7.82 -2.05 15.15
CA SER A 241 7.26 -2.76 14.00
C SER A 241 6.42 -3.95 14.45
N PHE A 242 5.60 -4.50 13.57
CA PHE A 242 4.76 -5.66 13.88
C PHE A 242 5.37 -6.89 13.24
N GLY A 243 5.77 -7.83 14.09
CA GLY A 243 6.56 -9.04 13.85
C GLY A 243 5.74 -10.33 13.85
N GLY A 244 6.45 -11.46 13.86
CA GLY A 244 5.89 -12.81 13.91
C GLY A 244 5.85 -13.49 12.54
N VAL A 245 6.35 -14.72 12.48
CA VAL A 245 6.50 -15.43 11.20
C VAL A 245 5.14 -15.84 10.63
N GLY A 246 4.26 -16.40 11.45
CA GLY A 246 2.87 -16.64 11.07
C GLY A 246 2.18 -15.38 10.55
N ARG A 247 2.34 -14.25 11.26
CA ARG A 247 1.79 -12.95 10.83
C ARG A 247 2.42 -12.46 9.52
N ASN A 248 3.73 -12.61 9.31
CA ASN A 248 4.41 -12.28 8.04
C ASN A 248 3.85 -13.07 6.85
N ILE A 249 3.62 -14.37 7.02
CA ILE A 249 3.05 -15.24 5.99
C ILE A 249 1.61 -14.79 5.66
N ALA A 250 0.78 -14.62 6.69
CA ALA A 250 -0.62 -14.20 6.52
C ALA A 250 -0.73 -12.78 5.93
N ASP A 251 0.13 -11.84 6.34
CA ASP A 251 0.19 -10.47 5.80
C ASP A 251 0.58 -10.47 4.32
N SER A 252 1.63 -11.20 3.96
CA SER A 252 2.10 -11.30 2.57
C SER A 252 1.03 -11.88 1.65
N LEU A 253 0.38 -12.97 2.07
CA LEU A 253 -0.75 -13.57 1.34
C LEU A 253 -1.93 -12.60 1.20
N SER A 254 -2.24 -11.86 2.27
CA SER A 254 -3.32 -10.86 2.25
C SER A 254 -3.03 -9.74 1.24
N ARG A 255 -1.78 -9.27 1.18
CA ARG A 255 -1.33 -8.25 0.20
C ARG A 255 -1.34 -8.76 -1.23
N LEU A 256 -1.09 -10.05 -1.43
CA LEU A 256 -1.21 -10.73 -2.74
C LEU A 256 -2.67 -11.00 -3.15
N GLY A 257 -3.65 -10.52 -2.36
CA GLY A 257 -5.07 -10.63 -2.69
C GLY A 257 -5.75 -11.92 -2.20
N GLN A 258 -5.06 -12.74 -1.41
CA GLN A 258 -5.68 -13.84 -0.66
C GLN A 258 -6.30 -13.31 0.65
N ALA A 259 -7.03 -14.16 1.37
CA ALA A 259 -7.62 -13.79 2.67
C ALA A 259 -7.46 -14.93 3.69
N PRO A 260 -6.22 -15.40 3.94
CA PRO A 260 -5.99 -16.59 4.75
C PRO A 260 -6.56 -16.40 6.16
N LEU A 261 -7.21 -17.43 6.70
CA LEU A 261 -7.58 -17.42 8.11
C LEU A 261 -6.30 -17.45 8.94
N PHE A 262 -6.03 -16.39 9.69
CA PHE A 262 -4.87 -16.34 10.57
C PHE A 262 -5.27 -16.73 12.00
N ILE A 263 -4.71 -17.86 12.47
CA ILE A 263 -4.93 -18.40 13.82
C ILE A 263 -3.68 -18.10 14.66
N SER A 264 -3.88 -17.36 15.74
CA SER A 264 -2.79 -16.89 16.62
C SER A 264 -3.32 -16.50 18.01
N ALA A 265 -2.46 -15.95 18.86
CA ALA A 265 -2.80 -15.44 20.18
C ALA A 265 -2.06 -14.14 20.51
N THR A 266 -2.76 -13.20 21.12
CA THR A 266 -2.27 -11.93 21.67
C THR A 266 -2.80 -11.70 23.08
N GLY A 267 -2.19 -10.80 23.83
CA GLY A 267 -2.70 -10.37 25.12
C GLY A 267 -3.93 -9.46 24.99
N CYS A 268 -4.39 -8.94 26.12
CA CYS A 268 -5.39 -7.88 26.17
C CYS A 268 -4.75 -6.53 26.55
N ASP A 269 -3.68 -6.15 25.86
CA ASP A 269 -2.88 -4.96 26.13
C ASP A 269 -2.84 -3.99 24.93
N ALA A 270 -2.21 -2.83 25.13
CA ALA A 270 -2.08 -1.80 24.09
C ALA A 270 -1.29 -2.28 22.86
N ASN A 271 -0.38 -3.24 23.05
CA ASN A 271 0.36 -3.86 21.95
C ASN A 271 -0.58 -4.69 21.06
N SER A 272 -1.53 -5.43 21.65
CA SER A 272 -2.60 -6.12 20.92
C SER A 272 -3.44 -5.13 20.10
N ASP A 273 -3.86 -4.00 20.70
CA ASP A 273 -4.66 -3.00 19.97
C ASP A 273 -3.91 -2.42 18.77
N ALA A 274 -2.61 -2.13 18.94
CA ALA A 274 -1.75 -1.64 17.86
C ALA A 274 -1.59 -2.69 16.73
N VAL A 275 -1.43 -3.96 17.10
CA VAL A 275 -1.39 -5.10 16.18
C VAL A 275 -2.67 -5.20 15.35
N PHE A 276 -3.85 -5.16 15.98
CA PHE A 276 -5.13 -5.27 15.27
C PHE A 276 -5.38 -4.08 14.33
N ASN A 277 -4.98 -2.87 14.74
CA ASN A 277 -5.06 -1.70 13.87
C ASN A 277 -4.14 -1.80 12.65
N TYR A 278 -2.92 -2.32 12.82
CA TYR A 278 -1.99 -2.56 11.73
C TYR A 278 -2.47 -3.66 10.77
N CYS A 279 -3.01 -4.75 11.32
CA CYS A 279 -3.44 -5.94 10.57
C CYS A 279 -4.89 -5.87 10.07
N LYS A 280 -5.49 -4.68 9.96
CA LYS A 280 -6.91 -4.49 9.59
C LYS A 280 -7.30 -5.04 8.21
N HIS A 281 -6.32 -5.24 7.33
CA HIS A 281 -6.50 -5.81 6.00
C HIS A 281 -6.36 -7.34 5.98
N MET A 282 -6.00 -7.97 7.09
CA MET A 282 -5.86 -9.41 7.25
C MET A 282 -7.12 -10.02 7.87
N ASN A 283 -7.40 -11.30 7.58
CA ASN A 283 -8.44 -12.05 8.29
C ASN A 283 -7.90 -12.54 9.65
N THR A 284 -8.10 -11.72 10.68
CA THR A 284 -7.65 -11.97 12.06
C THR A 284 -8.72 -12.60 12.94
N SER A 285 -9.81 -13.15 12.36
CA SER A 285 -10.89 -13.75 13.16
C SER A 285 -10.47 -14.99 13.97
N GLY A 286 -9.31 -15.59 13.66
CA GLY A 286 -8.71 -16.69 14.41
C GLY A 286 -7.71 -16.25 15.49
N VAL A 287 -7.46 -14.94 15.67
CA VAL A 287 -6.49 -14.42 16.64
C VAL A 287 -7.17 -14.23 18.00
N ALA A 288 -6.78 -15.03 19.00
CA ALA A 288 -7.27 -14.90 20.36
C ALA A 288 -6.72 -13.64 21.04
N ARG A 289 -7.54 -13.01 21.88
CA ARG A 289 -7.13 -12.00 22.86
C ARG A 289 -7.28 -12.57 24.26
N LEU A 290 -6.16 -12.92 24.88
CA LEU A 290 -6.12 -13.66 26.15
C LEU A 290 -5.89 -12.70 27.32
N LYS A 291 -6.80 -12.71 28.29
CA LYS A 291 -6.62 -11.98 29.56
C LYS A 291 -5.48 -12.62 30.37
N GLY A 292 -4.75 -11.78 31.11
CA GLY A 292 -3.64 -12.23 31.97
C GLY A 292 -2.37 -12.64 31.22
N HIS A 293 -2.30 -12.43 29.90
CA HIS A 293 -1.12 -12.67 29.09
C HIS A 293 -0.68 -11.37 28.41
N ASN A 294 0.62 -11.25 28.15
CA ASN A 294 1.19 -10.16 27.37
C ASN A 294 1.20 -10.53 25.88
N THR A 295 0.92 -9.56 25.01
CA THR A 295 1.18 -9.71 23.57
C THR A 295 2.68 -9.90 23.35
N ALA A 296 3.05 -10.86 22.51
CA ALA A 296 4.45 -11.18 22.30
C ALA A 296 5.24 -9.95 21.84
N THR A 297 6.40 -9.73 22.44
CA THR A 297 7.31 -8.64 22.07
C THR A 297 8.71 -9.18 21.79
N TYR A 298 9.39 -8.53 20.85
CA TYR A 298 10.80 -8.78 20.60
C TYR A 298 11.57 -7.47 20.66
N CYS A 299 12.48 -7.33 21.61
CA CYS A 299 13.36 -6.18 21.67
C CYS A 299 14.73 -6.55 21.10
N VAL A 300 15.19 -5.79 20.12
CA VAL A 300 16.50 -5.95 19.52
C VAL A 300 17.31 -4.68 19.66
N VAL A 301 18.53 -4.81 20.16
CA VAL A 301 19.51 -3.72 20.25
C VAL A 301 20.57 -3.93 19.19
N ILE A 302 20.66 -2.99 18.25
CA ILE A 302 21.63 -3.02 17.15
C ILE A 302 22.55 -1.79 17.22
N SER A 303 23.79 -1.96 16.78
CA SER A 303 24.75 -0.85 16.64
C SER A 303 24.37 0.10 15.50
N GLU A 304 25.11 1.21 15.35
CA GLU A 304 24.96 2.11 14.20
C GLU A 304 25.09 1.38 12.86
N SER A 305 26.01 0.41 12.77
CA SER A 305 26.26 -0.42 11.59
C SER A 305 25.22 -1.52 11.36
N GLY A 306 24.26 -1.69 12.28
CA GLY A 306 23.23 -2.73 12.20
C GLY A 306 23.65 -4.09 12.77
N GLU A 307 24.82 -4.16 13.44
CA GLU A 307 25.27 -5.39 14.10
C GLU A 307 24.39 -5.67 15.33
N LEU A 308 23.91 -6.90 15.46
CA LEU A 308 23.11 -7.35 16.60
C LEU A 308 23.97 -7.38 17.88
N SER A 309 23.61 -6.53 18.84
CA SER A 309 24.26 -6.53 20.15
C SER A 309 23.52 -7.41 21.16
N PHE A 310 22.18 -7.34 21.19
CA PHE A 310 21.35 -8.10 22.11
C PHE A 310 19.93 -8.25 21.56
N GLY A 311 19.30 -9.41 21.80
CA GLY A 311 17.92 -9.67 21.46
C GLY A 311 17.21 -10.32 22.64
N LEU A 312 15.99 -9.88 22.95
CA LEU A 312 15.14 -10.43 24.00
C LEU A 312 13.72 -10.60 23.48
N GLY A 313 13.20 -11.83 23.55
CA GLY A 313 11.81 -12.13 23.21
C GLY A 313 11.01 -12.47 24.45
N ASP A 314 9.91 -11.74 24.68
CA ASP A 314 8.78 -12.19 25.51
C ASP A 314 7.75 -12.77 24.55
N MET A 315 7.78 -14.08 24.32
CA MET A 315 6.97 -14.76 23.28
C MET A 315 6.17 -15.94 23.81
N ASP A 316 6.06 -16.08 25.14
CA ASP A 316 5.45 -17.25 25.78
C ASP A 316 3.98 -17.44 25.40
N ILE A 317 3.29 -16.36 25.01
CA ILE A 317 1.91 -16.44 24.54
C ILE A 317 1.74 -17.31 23.29
N HIS A 318 2.78 -17.53 22.49
CA HIS A 318 2.71 -18.47 21.37
C HIS A 318 2.44 -19.92 21.83
N GLN A 319 2.76 -20.26 23.09
CA GLN A 319 2.39 -21.55 23.69
C GLN A 319 0.87 -21.70 23.89
N GLN A 320 0.11 -20.61 23.87
CA GLN A 320 -1.35 -20.62 23.98
C GLN A 320 -2.05 -20.94 22.65
N ILE A 321 -1.30 -21.04 21.55
CA ILE A 321 -1.80 -21.55 20.26
C ILE A 321 -1.87 -23.09 20.34
N THR A 322 -2.69 -23.57 21.26
CA THR A 322 -2.82 -24.99 21.64
C THR A 322 -3.69 -25.76 20.65
N GLU A 323 -3.55 -27.08 20.63
CA GLU A 323 -4.47 -28.00 19.94
C GLU A 323 -5.94 -27.72 20.29
N ASN A 324 -6.26 -27.51 21.57
CA ASN A 324 -7.62 -27.22 22.02
C ASN A 324 -8.19 -25.91 21.44
N TYR A 325 -7.34 -24.92 21.19
CA TYR A 325 -7.76 -23.68 20.56
C TYR A 325 -7.89 -23.85 19.04
N VAL A 326 -6.88 -24.46 18.41
CA VAL A 326 -6.82 -24.64 16.95
C VAL A 326 -7.92 -25.58 16.43
N SER A 327 -8.29 -26.62 17.19
CA SER A 327 -9.37 -27.56 16.85
C SER A 327 -10.75 -26.91 16.74
N GLN A 328 -10.96 -25.71 17.31
CA GLN A 328 -12.20 -24.95 17.12
C GLN A 328 -12.40 -24.52 15.65
N PHE A 329 -11.34 -24.54 14.86
CA PHE A 329 -11.33 -24.20 13.44
C PHE A 329 -11.23 -25.45 12.54
N GLU A 330 -11.55 -26.65 13.05
CA GLU A 330 -11.43 -27.93 12.30
C GLU A 330 -12.15 -27.87 10.96
N LYS A 331 -13.34 -27.26 10.87
CA LYS A 331 -14.07 -27.13 9.60
C LYS A 331 -13.28 -26.37 8.53
N GLN A 332 -12.63 -25.28 8.91
CA GLN A 332 -11.82 -24.45 8.02
C GLN A 332 -10.53 -25.19 7.63
N LEU A 333 -9.87 -25.81 8.61
CA LEU A 333 -8.67 -26.62 8.41
C LEU A 333 -8.94 -27.78 7.46
N SER A 334 -9.98 -28.59 7.70
CA SER A 334 -10.37 -29.74 6.88
C SER A 334 -10.73 -29.40 5.44
N SER A 335 -11.08 -28.13 5.16
CA SER A 335 -11.40 -27.64 3.81
C SER A 335 -10.26 -26.85 3.15
N ALA A 336 -9.14 -26.63 3.86
CA ALA A 336 -8.03 -25.85 3.35
C ALA A 336 -7.28 -26.62 2.24
N ALA A 337 -6.87 -25.91 1.20
CA ALA A 337 -5.92 -26.37 0.19
C ALA A 337 -4.48 -26.33 0.71
N LEU A 338 -4.19 -25.41 1.64
CA LEU A 338 -2.87 -25.24 2.26
C LEU A 338 -2.99 -24.79 3.72
N VAL A 339 -2.23 -25.43 4.60
CA VAL A 339 -2.03 -24.97 5.99
C VAL A 339 -0.56 -24.61 6.19
N CYS A 340 -0.29 -23.36 6.57
CA CYS A 340 1.06 -22.88 6.90
C CYS A 340 1.27 -22.89 8.41
N LEU A 341 2.34 -23.53 8.86
CA LEU A 341 2.72 -23.68 10.26
C LEU A 341 4.00 -22.90 10.56
N ASP A 342 3.93 -22.03 11.56
CA ASP A 342 5.08 -21.36 12.16
C ASP A 342 5.74 -22.26 13.21
N GLY A 343 7.06 -22.41 13.15
CA GLY A 343 7.85 -23.19 14.11
C GLY A 343 7.79 -22.71 15.57
N ASN A 344 7.24 -21.52 15.85
CA ASN A 344 7.03 -21.01 17.20
C ASN A 344 5.94 -21.76 17.99
N ILE A 345 4.98 -22.39 17.31
CA ILE A 345 3.83 -23.01 17.97
C ILE A 345 4.22 -24.30 18.73
N PRO A 346 3.38 -24.79 19.67
CA PRO A 346 3.61 -26.03 20.40
C PRO A 346 3.75 -27.25 19.48
N VAL A 347 4.62 -28.19 19.86
CA VAL A 347 4.80 -29.47 19.13
C VAL A 347 3.49 -30.28 19.09
N SER A 348 2.69 -30.25 20.16
CA SER A 348 1.37 -30.88 20.20
C SER A 348 0.45 -30.32 19.11
N THR A 349 0.42 -29.00 18.93
CA THR A 349 -0.36 -28.34 17.89
C THR A 349 0.13 -28.73 16.48
N ILE A 350 1.45 -28.80 16.26
CA ILE A 350 2.03 -29.28 15.00
C ILE A 350 1.56 -30.72 14.71
N ASN A 351 1.65 -31.60 15.71
CA ASN A 351 1.24 -33.00 15.57
C ASN A 351 -0.25 -33.15 15.24
N TYR A 352 -1.10 -32.37 15.91
CA TYR A 352 -2.55 -32.34 15.66
C TYR A 352 -2.85 -31.94 14.21
N ILE A 353 -2.26 -30.84 13.75
CA ILE A 353 -2.46 -30.36 12.38
C ILE A 353 -1.94 -31.35 11.35
N CYS A 354 -0.76 -31.91 11.53
CA CYS A 354 -0.23 -32.93 10.62
C CYS A 354 -1.13 -34.17 10.56
N SER A 355 -1.70 -34.59 11.70
CA SER A 355 -2.64 -35.71 11.75
C SER A 355 -3.95 -35.40 11.02
N LEU A 356 -4.48 -34.19 11.21
CA LEU A 356 -5.68 -33.71 10.51
C LEU A 356 -5.42 -33.58 9.00
N ALA A 357 -4.26 -33.05 8.61
CA ALA A 357 -3.84 -32.89 7.23
C ALA A 357 -3.73 -34.24 6.51
N LYS A 358 -3.15 -35.24 7.16
CA LYS A 358 -3.10 -36.61 6.63
C LYS A 358 -4.49 -37.21 6.44
N LYS A 359 -5.41 -36.99 7.38
CA LYS A 359 -6.80 -37.48 7.32
C LYS A 359 -7.59 -36.85 6.17
N HIS A 360 -7.36 -35.57 5.88
CA HIS A 360 -8.12 -34.81 4.88
C HIS A 360 -7.35 -34.54 3.58
N ASN A 361 -6.13 -35.10 3.44
CA ASN A 361 -5.24 -34.90 2.29
C ASN A 361 -4.94 -33.41 1.99
N ILE A 362 -4.56 -32.67 3.04
CA ILE A 362 -4.27 -31.23 2.98
C ILE A 362 -2.76 -31.02 2.82
N ASN A 363 -2.37 -30.05 1.99
CA ASN A 363 -0.96 -29.67 1.91
C ASN A 363 -0.54 -28.87 3.15
N VAL A 364 0.60 -29.21 3.72
CA VAL A 364 1.15 -28.51 4.89
C VAL A 364 2.50 -27.90 4.55
N TRP A 365 2.63 -26.59 4.79
CA TRP A 365 3.89 -25.87 4.74
C TRP A 365 4.40 -25.63 6.15
N TYR A 366 5.64 -26.02 6.43
CA TYR A 366 6.29 -25.72 7.71
C TYR A 366 7.41 -24.69 7.55
N GLU A 367 7.33 -23.61 8.32
CA GLU A 367 8.34 -22.56 8.38
C GLU A 367 9.14 -22.66 9.70
N PRO A 368 10.42 -23.08 9.65
CA PRO A 368 11.23 -23.37 10.84
C PRO A 368 11.46 -22.20 11.79
N THR A 369 11.59 -20.98 11.26
CA THR A 369 11.92 -19.73 11.98
C THR A 369 13.31 -19.63 12.61
N ASP A 370 13.84 -20.72 13.17
CA ASP A 370 15.22 -20.82 13.63
C ASP A 370 15.67 -22.30 13.71
N VAL A 371 16.97 -22.48 14.00
CA VAL A 371 17.62 -23.79 14.05
C VAL A 371 16.98 -24.72 15.08
N GLU A 372 16.64 -24.25 16.29
CA GLU A 372 16.06 -25.10 17.34
C GLU A 372 14.66 -25.57 16.93
N ARG A 373 13.84 -24.64 16.46
CA ARG A 373 12.45 -24.90 16.05
C ARG A 373 12.38 -25.73 14.78
N ALA A 374 13.39 -25.71 13.91
CA ALA A 374 13.46 -26.56 12.71
C ALA A 374 13.25 -28.06 13.01
N SER A 375 13.68 -28.52 14.18
CA SER A 375 13.59 -29.94 14.57
C SER A 375 12.17 -30.39 14.97
N LYS A 376 11.27 -29.47 15.35
CA LYS A 376 10.01 -29.81 16.04
C LYS A 376 9.16 -30.87 15.34
N PRO A 377 8.86 -30.79 14.02
CA PRO A 377 8.05 -31.81 13.35
C PRO A 377 8.77 -33.16 13.21
N PHE A 378 10.10 -33.16 13.31
CA PHE A 378 10.98 -34.33 13.16
C PHE A 378 11.24 -35.05 14.48
N LEU A 379 10.87 -34.44 15.62
CA LEU A 379 10.85 -35.10 16.93
C LEU A 379 9.75 -36.17 17.02
N THR A 380 8.76 -36.11 16.14
CA THR A 380 7.65 -37.07 16.00
C THR A 380 7.54 -37.52 14.55
N ASP A 381 6.55 -38.34 14.23
CA ASP A 381 6.24 -38.71 12.84
C ASP A 381 5.46 -37.63 12.06
N ALA A 382 5.24 -36.44 12.65
CA ALA A 382 4.48 -35.37 12.03
C ALA A 382 5.09 -34.87 10.70
N TRP A 383 6.42 -34.88 10.59
CA TRP A 383 7.12 -34.47 9.36
C TRP A 383 6.69 -35.26 8.11
N LYS A 384 6.23 -36.51 8.28
CA LYS A 384 5.75 -37.36 7.16
C LYS A 384 4.49 -36.79 6.48
N SER A 385 3.81 -35.85 7.13
CA SER A 385 2.61 -35.18 6.60
C SER A 385 2.91 -33.77 6.08
N LEU A 386 4.17 -33.32 6.14
CA LEU A 386 4.58 -32.04 5.58
C LEU A 386 4.76 -32.17 4.06
N SER A 387 4.19 -31.23 3.32
CA SER A 387 4.33 -31.13 1.86
C SER A 387 5.51 -30.24 1.48
N TYR A 388 5.71 -29.16 2.24
CA TYR A 388 6.71 -28.13 1.96
C TYR A 388 7.38 -27.65 3.25
N SER A 389 8.62 -27.21 3.12
CA SER A 389 9.30 -26.42 4.15
C SER A 389 10.32 -25.50 3.50
N SER A 390 10.63 -24.37 4.15
CA SER A 390 11.54 -23.33 3.65
C SER A 390 12.74 -23.08 4.57
N PRO A 391 13.52 -24.12 4.95
CA PRO A 391 14.66 -23.94 5.83
C PRO A 391 15.81 -23.19 5.15
N ASN A 392 16.54 -22.39 5.93
CA ASN A 392 17.91 -22.04 5.56
C ASN A 392 18.86 -23.24 5.75
N MET A 393 20.12 -23.08 5.35
CA MET A 393 21.10 -24.17 5.42
C MET A 393 21.32 -24.72 6.84
N ALA A 394 21.37 -23.84 7.85
CA ALA A 394 21.60 -24.26 9.23
C ALA A 394 20.40 -25.05 9.79
N GLU A 395 19.18 -24.61 9.48
CA GLU A 395 17.94 -25.28 9.82
C GLU A 395 17.82 -26.65 9.15
N LEU A 396 18.11 -26.73 7.85
CA LEU A 396 18.09 -27.99 7.10
C LEU A 396 19.09 -29.00 7.66
N CYS A 397 20.31 -28.54 8.00
CA CYS A 397 21.29 -29.38 8.68
C CYS A 397 20.78 -29.89 10.03
N ASN A 398 20.06 -29.07 10.79
CA ASN A 398 19.49 -29.51 12.06
C ASN A 398 18.33 -30.51 11.87
N MET A 399 17.51 -30.35 10.84
CA MET A 399 16.48 -31.33 10.46
C MET A 399 17.11 -32.70 10.15
N ASN A 400 18.18 -32.73 9.32
CA ASN A 400 18.88 -33.96 8.98
C ASN A 400 19.49 -34.64 10.20
N LYS A 401 20.14 -33.86 11.08
CA LYS A 401 20.68 -34.37 12.36
C LYS A 401 19.58 -34.98 13.24
N THR A 402 18.41 -34.34 13.31
CA THR A 402 17.26 -34.84 14.08
C THR A 402 16.77 -36.19 13.54
N LEU A 403 16.84 -36.41 12.24
CA LEU A 403 16.49 -37.68 11.58
C LEU A 403 17.61 -38.73 11.59
N GLY A 404 18.79 -38.42 12.14
CA GLY A 404 19.97 -39.30 12.07
C GLY A 404 20.54 -39.46 10.66
N ILE A 405 20.25 -38.52 9.75
CA ILE A 405 20.75 -38.50 8.37
C ILE A 405 22.12 -37.81 8.35
N ALA A 406 23.07 -38.37 7.59
CA ALA A 406 24.39 -37.79 7.41
C ALA A 406 24.28 -36.34 6.92
N THR A 407 24.91 -35.42 7.65
CA THR A 407 24.82 -33.98 7.42
C THR A 407 26.24 -33.42 7.21
N PRO A 408 26.49 -32.58 6.20
CA PRO A 408 27.80 -31.95 6.03
C PRO A 408 28.17 -31.09 7.24
N ASP A 409 29.40 -31.23 7.74
CA ASP A 409 29.89 -30.38 8.83
C ASP A 409 30.04 -28.94 8.34
N GLY A 410 29.42 -27.99 9.07
CA GLY A 410 29.34 -26.57 8.69
C GLY A 410 30.66 -25.82 8.46
N LYS A 411 31.81 -26.48 8.66
CA LYS A 411 33.13 -25.96 8.29
C LYS A 411 33.51 -26.19 6.82
N GLN A 412 32.90 -27.14 6.11
CA GLN A 412 33.28 -27.44 4.72
C GLN A 412 32.64 -26.54 3.66
N ILE A 413 31.60 -25.77 3.98
CA ILE A 413 30.80 -25.05 2.98
C ILE A 413 31.19 -23.57 2.84
N ILE A 414 31.93 -23.00 3.79
CA ILE A 414 32.29 -21.56 3.81
C ILE A 414 33.42 -21.23 2.82
N HIS A 415 34.10 -22.22 2.23
CA HIS A 415 35.22 -21.98 1.31
C HIS A 415 34.89 -22.01 -0.18
N ASN A 416 33.62 -22.16 -0.57
CA ASN A 416 33.22 -22.07 -1.97
C ASN A 416 32.11 -21.04 -2.15
N LYS A 417 32.42 -19.75 -1.96
CA LYS A 417 31.76 -18.62 -2.65
C LYS A 417 32.72 -17.45 -2.77
#